data_AF-A0AAJ0CF79-F1
#
_entry.id   AF-A0AAJ0CF79-F1
#
_cell.length_a   1.000
_cell.length_b   1.000
_cell.length_c   1.000
_cell.angle_alpha   90.00
_cell.angle_beta   90.00
_cell.angle_gamma   90.00
#
_symmetry.space_group_name_H-M   'P 1'
#
loop_
_entity.id
_entity.type
_entity.pdbx_description
1 polymer ?
#
loop_
_entity_poly.entity_id
_entity_poly.type
_entity_poly.pdbx_seq_one_letter_code
_entity_poly.pdbx_strand_id
1 'polypeptide(L)'
;MSTTITKEEHDVWVAKIHEESPDHVVLREFPLEDVKRTEELIGVQEGALGDFTLRFAKGGELCANCGRQFTVLDLFNTALQVHSKEFLARVIDDNKYSHTDNSRAPNCYKCGTPGPNPPSYSNKKYSCMK
;
A
#
# COMPACT_ATOMS: atom_id res chain seq x y z
N MET A 1 -2.13 -1.08 13.77
CA MET A 1 -1.53 -2.38 14.18
C MET A 1 -1.42 -3.21 12.92
N SER A 2 -0.26 -3.83 12.65
CA SER A 2 -0.09 -4.70 11.48
C SER A 2 -0.31 -6.14 11.93
N THR A 3 -1.24 -6.85 11.29
CA THR A 3 -1.52 -8.27 11.57
C THR A 3 -1.14 -9.10 10.35
N THR A 4 -0.32 -10.13 10.56
CA THR A 4 -0.02 -11.13 9.54
C THR A 4 -1.21 -12.08 9.42
N ILE A 5 -1.68 -12.33 8.20
CA ILE A 5 -2.85 -13.18 7.93
C ILE A 5 -2.47 -14.34 7.00
N THR A 6 -3.31 -15.38 6.93
CA THR A 6 -3.18 -16.45 5.93
C THR A 6 -3.61 -15.96 4.54
N LYS A 7 -3.27 -16.74 3.50
CA LYS A 7 -3.69 -16.44 2.13
C LYS A 7 -5.21 -16.46 1.98
N GLU A 8 -5.85 -17.46 2.57
CA GLU A 8 -7.30 -17.64 2.53
C GLU A 8 -7.99 -16.45 3.22
N GLU A 9 -7.48 -16.01 4.37
CA GLU A 9 -7.97 -14.81 5.05
C GLU A 9 -7.76 -13.53 4.22
N HIS A 10 -6.61 -13.42 3.53
CA HIS A 10 -6.35 -12.32 2.61
C HIS A 10 -7.35 -12.30 1.45
N ASP A 11 -7.56 -13.44 0.79
CA ASP A 11 -8.46 -13.55 -0.36
C ASP A 11 -9.93 -13.27 0.06
N VAL A 12 -10.35 -13.73 1.24
CA VAL A 12 -11.66 -13.39 1.83
C VAL A 12 -11.78 -11.90 2.14
N TRP A 13 -10.73 -11.29 2.68
CA TRP A 13 -10.71 -9.85 2.98
C TRP A 13 -10.78 -9.00 1.69
N VAL A 14 -10.03 -9.39 0.65
CA VAL A 14 -10.10 -8.72 -0.66
C VAL A 14 -11.50 -8.85 -1.26
N ALA A 15 -12.09 -10.04 -1.22
CA ALA A 15 -13.44 -10.28 -1.71
C ALA A 15 -14.47 -9.42 -0.94
N LYS A 16 -14.35 -9.36 0.39
CA LYS A 16 -15.19 -8.55 1.25
C LYS A 16 -15.09 -7.06 0.92
N ILE A 17 -13.91 -6.53 0.63
CA ILE A 17 -13.77 -5.12 0.21
C ILE A 17 -14.47 -4.85 -1.12
N HIS A 18 -14.35 -5.77 -2.08
CA HIS A 18 -15.04 -5.65 -3.36
C HIS A 18 -16.57 -5.68 -3.16
N GLU A 19 -17.07 -6.47 -2.21
CA GLU A 19 -18.49 -6.62 -1.90
C GLU A 19 -19.07 -5.44 -1.09
N GLU A 20 -18.33 -4.93 -0.10
CA GLU A 20 -18.82 -3.90 0.84
C GLU A 20 -18.93 -2.50 0.23
N SER A 21 -18.32 -2.22 -0.92
CA SER A 21 -18.32 -0.86 -1.49
C SER A 21 -18.01 -0.80 -2.99
N PRO A 22 -18.86 -1.36 -3.87
CA PRO A 22 -18.68 -1.20 -5.33
C PRO A 22 -18.67 0.27 -5.77
N ASP A 23 -19.36 1.16 -5.04
CA ASP A 23 -19.53 2.57 -5.44
C ASP A 23 -18.71 3.60 -4.64
N HIS A 24 -18.14 3.23 -3.48
CA HIS A 24 -17.52 4.17 -2.54
C HIS A 24 -16.02 3.99 -2.36
N VAL A 25 -15.47 2.90 -2.88
CA VAL A 25 -14.07 2.51 -2.71
C VAL A 25 -13.45 2.20 -4.06
N VAL A 26 -12.20 2.61 -4.23
CA VAL A 26 -11.41 2.28 -5.42
C VAL A 26 -10.20 1.47 -4.97
N LEU A 27 -10.11 0.23 -5.47
CA LEU A 27 -8.90 -0.57 -5.42
C LEU A 27 -8.04 -0.25 -6.64
N ARG A 28 -6.76 -0.04 -6.40
CA ARG A 28 -5.82 0.32 -7.47
C ARG A 28 -4.58 -0.54 -7.39
N GLU A 29 -4.27 -1.15 -8.52
CA GLU A 29 -2.94 -1.65 -8.86
C GLU A 29 -2.06 -0.46 -9.24
N PHE A 30 -0.77 -0.53 -8.93
CA PHE A 30 0.15 0.59 -9.12
C PHE A 30 0.94 0.50 -10.42
N PRO A 31 1.33 1.65 -11.00
CA PRO A 31 2.35 1.67 -12.04
C PRO A 31 3.61 0.95 -11.56
N LEU A 32 4.15 0.06 -12.40
CA LEU A 32 5.35 -0.71 -12.08
C LEU A 32 6.54 0.19 -11.69
N GLU A 33 6.62 1.40 -12.27
CA GLU A 33 7.62 2.41 -11.94
C GLU A 33 7.58 2.85 -10.47
N ASP A 34 6.38 3.02 -9.89
CA ASP A 34 6.22 3.45 -8.51
C ASP A 34 6.52 2.31 -7.54
N VAL A 35 6.24 1.06 -7.94
CA VAL A 35 6.63 -0.14 -7.19
C VAL A 35 8.16 -0.24 -7.13
N LYS A 36 8.83 -0.23 -8.28
CA LYS A 36 10.30 -0.28 -8.36
C LYS A 36 10.97 0.82 -7.57
N ARG A 37 10.48 2.06 -7.72
CA ARG A 37 11.01 3.21 -6.98
C ARG A 37 10.82 3.07 -5.49
N THR A 38 9.72 2.45 -5.05
CA THR A 38 9.49 2.18 -3.63
C THR A 38 10.44 1.11 -3.11
N GLU A 39 10.67 0.04 -3.87
CA GLU A 39 11.61 -1.03 -3.52
C GLU A 39 13.04 -0.48 -3.36
N GLU A 40 13.47 0.38 -4.29
CA GLU A 40 14.75 1.12 -4.19
C GLU A 40 14.78 2.03 -2.96
N LEU A 41 13.68 2.73 -2.67
CA LEU A 41 13.59 3.68 -1.56
C LEU A 41 13.80 3.00 -0.21
N ILE A 42 13.23 1.80 -0.01
CA ILE A 42 13.33 1.02 1.23
C ILE A 42 14.47 0.00 1.24
N GLY A 43 15.15 -0.21 0.11
CA GLY A 43 16.31 -1.10 -0.01
C GLY A 43 15.97 -2.58 0.00
N VAL A 44 14.84 -2.96 -0.59
CA VAL A 44 14.45 -4.37 -0.79
C VAL A 44 14.77 -4.82 -2.22
N GLN A 45 14.79 -6.14 -2.45
CA GLN A 45 14.98 -6.70 -3.80
C GLN A 45 13.83 -6.31 -4.74
N GLU A 46 14.11 -6.21 -6.05
CA GLU A 46 13.08 -5.98 -7.06
C GLU A 46 12.02 -7.09 -7.02
N GLY A 47 10.74 -6.70 -7.02
CA GLY A 47 9.60 -7.59 -6.88
C GLY A 47 9.27 -8.01 -5.44
N ALA A 48 9.96 -7.48 -4.43
CA ALA A 48 9.64 -7.74 -3.02
C ALA A 48 8.25 -7.24 -2.62
N LEU A 49 7.77 -6.15 -3.21
CA LEU A 49 6.45 -5.59 -2.95
C LEU A 49 5.31 -6.37 -3.62
N GLY A 50 5.60 -7.15 -4.67
CA GLY A 50 4.61 -8.01 -5.35
C GLY A 50 3.38 -7.25 -5.87
N ASP A 51 2.22 -7.92 -5.81
CA ASP A 51 0.94 -7.31 -6.15
C ASP A 51 0.42 -6.54 -4.93
N PHE A 52 0.83 -5.27 -4.84
CA PHE A 52 0.37 -4.36 -3.79
C PHE A 52 -0.95 -3.70 -4.20
N THR A 53 -1.91 -3.63 -3.29
CA THR A 53 -3.20 -2.95 -3.54
C THR A 53 -3.49 -1.95 -2.41
N LEU A 54 -3.83 -0.72 -2.79
CA LEU A 54 -4.31 0.31 -1.86
C LEU A 54 -5.81 0.49 -2.05
N ARG A 55 -6.49 0.68 -0.92
CA ARG A 55 -7.90 1.03 -0.85
C ARG A 55 -8.03 2.53 -0.59
N PHE A 56 -8.66 3.24 -1.51
CA PHE A 56 -9.03 4.64 -1.33
C PHE A 56 -10.55 4.81 -1.27
N ALA A 57 -11.01 5.78 -0.49
CA ALA A 57 -12.35 6.32 -0.69
C ALA A 57 -12.41 7.00 -2.06
N LYS A 58 -13.49 6.80 -2.81
CA LYS A 58 -13.68 7.39 -4.15
C LYS A 58 -13.61 8.91 -4.10
N GLY A 59 -12.84 9.52 -5.00
CA GLY A 59 -12.50 10.94 -4.99
C GLY A 59 -11.31 11.31 -4.09
N GLY A 60 -10.82 10.37 -3.28
CA GLY A 60 -9.67 10.54 -2.40
C GLY A 60 -8.36 9.98 -2.93
N GLU A 61 -8.37 9.38 -4.13
CA GLU A 61 -7.21 8.79 -4.78
C GLU A 61 -6.30 9.82 -5.45
N LEU A 62 -6.74 11.08 -5.58
CA LEU A 62 -5.97 12.16 -6.19
C LEU A 62 -5.52 13.17 -5.14
N CYS A 63 -4.30 13.67 -5.31
CA CYS A 63 -3.81 14.80 -4.54
C CYS A 63 -4.61 16.06 -4.89
N ALA A 64 -5.25 16.67 -3.90
CA ALA A 64 -6.04 17.90 -4.07
C ALA A 64 -5.21 19.09 -4.59
N ASN A 65 -3.89 19.07 -4.41
CA ASN A 65 -3.00 20.16 -4.83
C ASN A 65 -2.44 19.96 -6.25
N CYS A 66 -1.85 18.79 -6.54
CA CYS A 66 -1.14 18.58 -7.81
C CYS A 66 -1.87 17.63 -8.78
N GLY A 67 -3.03 17.09 -8.39
CA GLY A 67 -3.83 16.17 -9.20
C GLY A 67 -3.20 14.78 -9.41
N ARG A 68 -1.97 14.54 -8.91
CA ARG A 68 -1.31 13.23 -9.02
C ARG A 68 -2.08 12.21 -8.19
N GLN A 69 -2.22 11.02 -8.76
CA GLN A 69 -2.79 9.88 -8.06
C GLN A 69 -1.85 9.38 -6.94
N PHE A 70 -2.41 9.08 -5.78
CA PHE A 70 -1.68 8.44 -4.68
C PHE A 70 -1.36 6.99 -5.02
N THR A 71 -0.12 6.59 -4.72
CA THR A 71 0.40 5.25 -4.97
C THR A 71 1.15 4.72 -3.75
N VAL A 72 1.67 3.49 -3.86
CA VAL A 72 2.52 2.88 -2.84
C VAL A 72 3.75 3.75 -2.50
N LEU A 73 4.25 4.54 -3.46
CA LEU A 73 5.36 5.47 -3.25
C LEU A 73 5.02 6.55 -2.20
N ASP A 74 3.81 7.10 -2.24
CA ASP A 74 3.35 8.09 -1.25
C ASP A 74 3.24 7.49 0.15
N LEU A 75 2.72 6.26 0.22
CA LEU A 75 2.59 5.51 1.46
C LEU A 75 3.95 5.29 2.12
N PHE A 76 4.90 4.73 1.38
CA PHE A 76 6.22 4.39 1.92
C PHE A 76 7.09 5.63 2.17
N ASN A 77 6.98 6.66 1.33
CA ASN A 77 7.62 7.94 1.61
C ASN A 77 7.13 8.55 2.93
N THR A 78 5.83 8.41 3.23
CA THR A 78 5.26 8.84 4.51
C THR A 78 5.71 7.93 5.65
N ALA A 79 5.70 6.62 5.45
CA ALA A 79 6.15 5.66 6.45
C ALA A 79 7.61 5.87 6.86
N LEU A 80 8.47 6.29 5.92
CA LEU A 80 9.87 6.63 6.20
C LEU A 80 10.08 7.86 7.07
N GLN A 81 9.05 8.69 7.27
CA GLN A 81 9.12 9.81 8.21
C GLN A 81 9.01 9.34 9.68
N VAL A 82 8.54 8.12 9.91
CA VAL A 82 8.28 7.57 11.25
C VAL A 82 8.99 6.25 11.51
N HIS A 83 9.32 5.49 10.46
CA HIS A 83 9.98 4.20 10.53
C HIS A 83 11.29 4.22 9.76
N SER A 84 12.27 3.45 10.23
CA SER A 84 13.52 3.28 9.49
C SER A 84 13.31 2.40 8.26
N LYS A 85 14.20 2.52 7.26
CA LYS A 85 14.18 1.70 6.05
C LYS A 85 14.25 0.21 6.39
N GLU A 86 15.10 -0.16 7.34
CA GLU A 86 15.33 -1.53 7.78
C GLU A 86 14.09 -2.14 8.42
N PHE A 87 13.32 -1.33 9.17
CA PHE A 87 12.05 -1.76 9.72
C PHE A 87 11.03 -2.05 8.61
N LEU A 88 10.90 -1.13 7.64
CA LEU A 88 9.96 -1.30 6.52
C LEU A 88 10.33 -2.48 5.62
N ALA A 89 11.63 -2.65 5.32
CA ALA A 89 12.14 -3.79 4.56
C ALA A 89 11.81 -5.11 5.27
N ARG A 90 12.06 -5.19 6.58
CA ARG A 90 11.71 -6.37 7.39
C ARG A 90 10.22 -6.66 7.38
N VAL A 91 9.36 -5.64 7.51
CA VAL A 91 7.91 -5.83 7.45
C VAL A 91 7.46 -6.40 6.11
N ILE A 92 8.08 -5.97 5.00
CA ILE A 92 7.80 -6.48 3.64
C ILE A 92 8.31 -7.91 3.42
N ASP A 93 9.46 -8.25 3.99
CA ASP A 93 10.03 -9.59 3.83
C ASP A 93 9.37 -10.63 4.74
N ASP A 94 9.06 -10.27 5.99
CA ASP A 94 8.48 -11.18 6.98
C ASP A 94 6.96 -11.37 6.77
N ASN A 95 6.23 -10.35 6.32
CA ASN A 95 4.76 -10.40 6.22
C ASN A 95 4.27 -10.56 4.77
N LYS A 96 4.34 -11.80 4.28
CA LYS A 96 3.86 -12.20 2.94
C LYS A 96 2.39 -11.85 2.68
N TYR A 97 1.59 -11.75 3.74
CA TYR A 97 0.22 -11.22 3.72
C TYR A 97 0.04 -10.33 4.96
N SER A 98 -0.03 -9.02 4.74
CA SER A 98 -0.31 -8.06 5.79
C SER A 98 -1.47 -7.17 5.38
N HIS A 99 -2.30 -6.86 6.37
CA HIS A 99 -3.23 -5.76 6.30
C HIS A 99 -2.89 -4.78 7.41
N THR A 100 -2.83 -3.49 7.06
CA THR A 100 -2.64 -2.42 8.02
C THR A 100 -3.65 -1.33 7.74
N ASP A 101 -4.43 -0.99 8.77
CA ASP A 101 -5.13 0.27 8.82
C ASP A 101 -4.16 1.34 9.30
N ASN A 102 -3.82 2.25 8.40
CA ASN A 102 -3.03 3.40 8.78
C ASN A 102 -3.91 4.35 9.60
N SER A 103 -3.31 5.03 10.58
CA SER A 103 -3.99 6.13 11.29
C SER A 103 -3.64 7.48 10.69
N ARG A 104 -2.69 7.52 9.74
CA ARG A 104 -2.21 8.74 9.07
C ARG A 104 -2.42 8.66 7.56
N ALA A 105 -2.89 9.77 7.01
CA ALA A 105 -2.96 9.94 5.56
C ALA A 105 -1.55 10.04 4.96
N PRO A 106 -1.29 9.43 3.79
CA PRO A 106 -0.03 9.56 3.09
C PRO A 106 0.13 10.99 2.57
N ASN A 107 1.35 11.50 2.63
CA ASN A 107 1.73 12.75 2.01
C ASN A 107 2.06 12.50 0.53
N CYS A 108 1.60 13.40 -0.33
CA CYS A 108 1.92 13.33 -1.74
C CYS A 108 3.44 13.42 -1.97
N TYR A 109 4.03 12.43 -2.63
CA TYR A 109 5.45 12.34 -2.92
C TYR A 109 5.94 13.55 -3.72
N LYS A 110 5.10 14.10 -4.61
CA LYS A 110 5.45 15.23 -5.47
C LYS A 110 5.43 16.59 -4.75
N CYS A 111 4.42 16.85 -3.92
CA CYS A 111 4.17 18.19 -3.39
C CYS A 111 4.00 18.27 -1.86
N GLY A 112 4.08 17.14 -1.16
CA GLY A 112 3.97 17.05 0.31
C GLY A 112 2.56 17.21 0.87
N THR A 113 1.55 17.54 0.06
CA THR A 113 0.16 17.73 0.52
C THR A 113 -0.39 16.42 1.12
N PRO A 114 -0.96 16.45 2.34
CA PRO A 114 -1.55 15.27 2.96
C PRO A 114 -2.79 14.78 2.19
N GLY A 115 -2.94 13.46 2.12
CA GLY A 115 -4.11 12.81 1.52
C GLY A 115 -5.38 12.93 2.37
N PRO A 116 -6.56 12.66 1.78
CA PRO A 116 -7.84 12.98 2.42
C PRO A 116 -8.33 12.01 3.50
N ASN A 117 -7.63 10.90 3.79
CA ASN A 117 -7.86 9.99 4.93
C ASN A 117 -6.72 8.97 4.96
N PRO A 118 -6.49 8.22 6.05
CA PRO A 118 -5.58 7.08 5.98
C PRO A 118 -6.14 5.99 5.05
N PRO A 119 -5.39 5.56 4.03
CA PRO A 119 -5.75 4.42 3.22
C PRO A 119 -5.51 3.13 4.01
N SER A 120 -6.40 2.17 3.81
CA SER A 120 -6.17 0.77 4.17
C SER A 120 -5.42 0.08 3.03
N TYR A 121 -4.49 -0.81 3.33
CA TYR A 121 -3.73 -1.51 2.28
C TYR A 121 -3.57 -3.01 2.55
N SER A 122 -3.32 -3.75 1.48
CA SER A 122 -2.92 -5.15 1.52
C SER A 122 -1.82 -5.45 0.51
N ASN A 123 -0.98 -6.42 0.86
CA ASN A 123 0.04 -6.97 -0.02
C ASN A 123 -0.21 -8.47 -0.23
N LYS A 124 -0.16 -8.91 -1.49
CA LYS A 124 -0.12 -10.32 -1.86
C LYS A 124 1.29 -10.68 -2.39
N LYS A 125 2.05 -11.44 -1.60
CA LYS A 125 3.33 -12.02 -2.07
C LYS A 125 3.13 -13.48 -2.48
N TYR A 126 3.33 -13.80 -3.77
CA TYR A 126 3.37 -15.19 -4.23
C TYR A 126 4.54 -15.93 -3.57
N SER A 127 4.25 -17.07 -2.93
CA SER A 127 5.21 -18.18 -2.89
C SER A 127 4.70 -19.29 -3.78
N CYS A 128 5.03 -19.25 -5.07
CA CYS A 128 5.14 -20.48 -5.83
C CYS A 128 6.50 -21.09 -5.51
N MET A 129 6.58 -21.85 -4.42
CA MET A 129 7.50 -22.98 -4.37
C MET A 129 6.72 -24.20 -4.86
N LYS A 130 6.87 -24.50 -6.14
CA LYS A 130 7.10 -25.85 -6.64
C LYS A 130 8.06 -25.77 -7.81
#